data_AF-A0A966XMZ6-F1
#
_entry.id   AF-A0A966XMZ6-F1
#
_cell.length_a   1.000
_cell.length_b   1.000
_cell.length_c   1.000
_cell.angle_alpha   90.00
_cell.angle_beta   90.00
_cell.angle_gamma   90.00
#
_symmetry.space_group_name_H-M   'P 1'
#
loop_
_entity.id
_entity.type
_entity.pdbx_description
1 polymer ?
#
loop_
_entity_poly.entity_id
_entity_poly.type
_entity_poly.pdbx_seq_one_letter_code
_entity_poly.pdbx_strand_id
1 'polypeptide(L)' 'MTKEKINIEGLLEELEAIIEKMEDDNLNIEQSLSSYERGIGLVKEAQKKLTEIEKKVQILSKDDQLENFDPDD' A
#
# COMPACT_ATOMS: atom_id res chain seq x y z
N MET A 1 -13.60 -6.03 -9.43
CA MET A 1 -12.20 -5.57 -9.30
C MET A 1 -11.98 -4.43 -8.29
N THR A 2 -12.98 -4.03 -7.49
CA THR A 2 -12.90 -2.81 -6.67
C THR A 2 -12.34 -2.98 -5.26
N LYS A 3 -12.38 -4.19 -4.67
CA LYS A 3 -12.07 -4.37 -3.24
C LYS A 3 -10.57 -4.29 -2.90
N GLU A 4 -9.68 -4.70 -3.82
CA GLU A 4 -8.23 -4.63 -3.59
C GLU A 4 -7.65 -3.24 -3.85
N LYS A 5 -8.18 -2.51 -4.85
CA LYS A 5 -7.74 -1.14 -5.17
C LYS A 5 -8.00 -0.18 -4.00
N ILE A 6 -9.21 -0.24 -3.44
CA ILE A 6 -9.62 0.52 -2.25
C ILE A 6 -8.70 0.23 -1.05
N ASN A 7 -8.12 -0.97 -0.99
CA ASN A 7 -7.30 -1.41 0.14
C ASN A 7 -5.84 -0.97 0.09
N ILE A 8 -5.32 -0.54 -1.08
CA ILE A 8 -3.97 0.03 -1.20
C ILE A 8 -4.04 1.54 -1.07
N GLU A 9 -5.02 2.18 -1.73
CA GLU A 9 -5.26 3.62 -1.61
C GLU A 9 -5.44 4.02 -0.14
N GLY A 10 -6.25 3.28 0.63
CA GLY A 10 -6.42 3.55 2.06
C GLY A 10 -5.17 3.32 2.92
N LEU A 11 -4.26 2.41 2.53
CA LEU A 11 -2.98 2.24 3.23
C LEU A 11 -2.04 3.43 2.98
N LEU A 12 -2.08 3.97 1.76
CA LEU A 12 -1.28 5.14 1.39
C LEU A 12 -1.80 6.40 2.08
N GLU A 13 -3.13 6.60 2.12
CA GLU A 13 -3.75 7.71 2.86
C GLU A 13 -3.38 7.65 4.36
N GLU A 14 -3.39 6.47 4.97
CA GLU A 14 -3.00 6.34 6.38
C GLU A 14 -1.50 6.62 6.59
N LEU A 15 -0.65 6.22 5.65
CA LEU A 15 0.78 6.51 5.70
C LEU A 15 1.05 8.03 5.56
N GLU A 16 0.35 8.72 4.68
CA GLU A 16 0.41 10.18 4.52
C GLU A 16 -0.01 10.89 5.80
N ALA A 17 -1.11 10.47 6.42
CA ALA A 17 -1.56 11.03 7.70
C ALA A 17 -0.55 10.84 8.84
N ILE A 18 0.20 9.73 8.83
CA ILE A 18 1.28 9.49 9.79
C ILE A 18 2.45 10.42 9.54
N ILE A 19 2.84 10.62 8.28
CA ILE A 19 3.92 11.55 7.90
C ILE A 19 3.55 12.97 8.34
N GLU A 20 2.34 13.44 8.01
CA GLU A 20 1.85 14.76 8.42
C GLU A 20 1.87 14.92 9.94
N LYS A 21 1.46 13.88 10.68
CA LYS A 21 1.53 13.89 12.14
C LYS A 21 2.97 13.93 12.67
N MET A 22 3.91 13.27 12.00
CA MET A 22 5.32 13.26 12.37
C MET A 22 6.03 14.59 12.06
N GLU A 23 5.45 15.43 11.20
CA GLU A 23 5.91 16.79 10.89
C GLU A 23 5.41 17.83 11.91
N ASP A 24 4.52 17.46 12.84
CA ASP A 24 4.07 18.35 13.93
C ASP A 24 5.18 18.54 14.98
N ASP A 25 5.63 19.77 15.15
CA ASP A 25 6.65 20.18 16.14
C ASP A 25 6.25 19.86 17.60
N ASN A 26 4.97 19.62 17.87
CA ASN A 26 4.46 19.28 19.21
C ASN A 26 4.41 17.78 19.49
N LEU A 27 4.84 16.94 18.54
CA LEU A 27 4.81 15.49 18.72
C LEU A 27 5.85 15.05 19.77
N ASN A 28 5.37 14.44 20.85
CA ASN A 28 6.28 13.93 21.88
C ASN A 28 6.94 12.61 21.43
N ILE A 29 8.04 12.24 22.09
CA ILE A 29 8.86 11.08 21.73
C ILE A 29 8.05 9.76 21.70
N GLU A 30 7.14 9.55 22.66
CA GLU A 30 6.31 8.34 22.71
C GLU A 30 5.35 8.29 21.52
N GLN A 31 4.76 9.43 21.16
CA GLN A 31 3.91 9.55 19.99
C GLN A 31 4.70 9.41 18.68
N SER A 32 5.92 9.94 18.60
CA SER A 32 6.81 9.76 17.44
C SER A 32 7.20 8.30 17.27
N LEU A 33 7.51 7.60 18.36
CA LEU A 33 7.84 6.17 18.32
C LEU A 33 6.63 5.34 17.87
N SER A 34 5.45 5.62 18.42
CA SER A 34 4.21 4.95 18.02
C SER A 34 3.86 5.19 16.54
N SER A 35 4.03 6.43 16.07
CA SER A 35 3.78 6.81 14.67
C SER A 35 4.76 6.11 13.73
N TYR A 36 6.04 6.03 14.11
CA TYR A 36 7.06 5.30 13.36
C TYR A 36 6.76 3.79 13.29
N GLU A 37 6.42 3.15 14.42
CA GLU A 37 6.06 1.72 14.44
C GLU A 37 4.85 1.44 13.55
N ARG A 38 3.82 2.30 13.60
CA ARG A 38 2.65 2.19 12.74
C ARG A 38 3.03 2.35 11.27
N GLY A 39 3.83 3.36 10.93
CA GLY A 39 4.31 3.60 9.57
C GLY A 39 5.07 2.41 8.98
N ILE A 40 5.99 1.82 9.75
CA ILE A 40 6.70 0.59 9.34
C ILE A 40 5.73 -0.58 9.12
N GLY A 41 4.70 -0.70 9.97
CA GLY A 41 3.64 -1.70 9.80
C GLY A 41 2.88 -1.55 8.48
N LEU A 42 2.46 -0.34 8.17
CA LEU A 42 1.72 -0.02 6.93
C LEU A 42 2.58 -0.27 5.69
N VAL A 43 3.85 0.13 5.69
CA VAL A 43 4.77 -0.13 4.57
C VAL A 43 4.90 -1.63 4.29
N LYS A 44 5.04 -2.45 5.35
CA LYS A 44 5.10 -3.91 5.21
C LYS A 44 3.80 -4.48 4.65
N GLU A 45 2.65 -3.97 5.10
CA GLU A 45 1.34 -4.41 4.59
C GLU A 45 1.17 -4.06 3.11
N ALA A 46 1.54 -2.83 2.71
CA ALA A 46 1.49 -2.38 1.32
C ALA A 46 2.37 -3.26 0.42
N GLN A 47 3.61 -3.53 0.82
CA GLN A 47 4.52 -4.42 0.09
C GLN A 47 3.94 -5.82 -0.07
N LYS A 48 3.33 -6.37 0.98
CA LYS A 48 2.68 -7.69 0.92
C LYS A 48 1.52 -7.69 -0.09
N LYS A 49 0.64 -6.70 -0.05
CA LYS A 49 -0.48 -6.58 -1.00
C LYS A 49 0.01 -6.45 -2.44
N LEU A 50 1.02 -5.62 -2.68
CA LEU A 50 1.61 -5.48 -4.02
C LEU A 50 2.16 -6.82 -4.53
N THR A 51 2.87 -7.57 -3.67
CA THR A 51 3.39 -8.90 -4.03
C THR A 51 2.27 -9.90 -4.34
N GLU A 52 1.15 -9.85 -3.61
CA GLU A 52 -0.02 -10.69 -3.89
C GLU A 52 -0.68 -10.35 -5.22
N ILE A 53 -0.79 -9.07 -5.55
CA ILE A 53 -1.32 -8.60 -6.84
C ILE A 53 -0.39 -9.03 -7.98
N GLU A 54 0.92 -8.82 -7.85
CA GLU A 54 1.90 -9.25 -8.86
C GLU A 54 1.81 -10.75 -9.14
N LYS A 55 1.69 -11.57 -8.09
CA LYS A 55 1.49 -13.02 -8.23
C LYS A 55 0.19 -13.37 -8.96
N LYS A 56 -0.91 -12.68 -8.65
CA LYS A 56 -2.18 -12.89 -9.35
C LYS A 56 -2.08 -12.54 -10.82
N VAL A 57 -1.45 -11.40 -11.15
CA VAL A 57 -1.19 -11.01 -12.54
C VAL A 57 -0.35 -12.07 -13.24
N GLN A 58 0.74 -12.53 -12.63
CA GLN A 58 1.59 -13.58 -13.21
C GLN A 58 0.84 -14.90 -13.47
N ILE A 59 -0.08 -15.31 -12.60
CA ILE A 59 -0.89 -16.52 -12.80
C ILE A 59 -1.84 -16.32 -13.97
N LEU A 60 -2.58 -15.20 -13.99
CA LEU A 60 -3.53 -14.89 -15.06
C LEU A 60 -2.86 -14.75 -16.44
N SER A 61 -1.63 -14.21 -16.49
CA SER A 61 -0.84 -14.13 -17.73
C SER A 61 -0.29 -15.49 -18.18
N LYS A 62 -0.11 -16.45 -17.28
CA LYS A 62 0.32 -17.82 -17.62
C LYS A 62 -0.82 -18.70 -18.09
N ASP A 63 -2.03 -18.43 -17.61
CA ASP A 63 -3.25 -19.16 -17.99
C ASP A 63 -3.93 -18.60 -19.25
N ASP A 64 -3.25 -17.71 -20.02
CA ASP A 64 -3.80 -16.97 -21.19
C ASP A 64 -5.14 -16.26 -20.90
N GLN A 65 -5.44 -15.95 -19.64
CA GLN A 65 -6.69 -15.29 -19.22
C GLN A 65 -6.58 -13.77 -19.20
N LEU A 66 -5.37 -13.24 -19.26
CA LEU A 66 -5.13 -11.83 -19.58
C LEU A 66 -4.87 -11.75 -21.09
N GLU A 67 -5.91 -11.40 -21.87
CA GLU A 67 -5.65 -10.70 -23.13
C GLU A 67 -4.72 -9.53 -22.80
N ASN A 68 -3.68 -9.35 -23.62
CA ASN A 68 -2.67 -8.31 -23.45
C ASN A 68 -3.36 -7.00 -23.05
N PHE A 69 -3.12 -6.56 -21.82
CA PHE A 69 -3.53 -5.22 -21.40
C PHE A 69 -2.53 -4.27 -22.05
N ASP A 70 -2.87 -3.78 -23.24
CA ASP A 70 -2.14 -2.71 -23.91
C ASP A 70 -2.55 -1.39 -23.22
N PRO A 71 -1.65 -0.73 -22.46
CA PRO A 71 -1.98 0.50 -21.75
C PRO A 71 -2.17 1.71 -22.69
N ASP A 72 -1.99 1.52 -24.00
CA ASP A 72 -2.11 2.52 -25.06
C ASP A 72 -3.36 2.33 -25.96
N ASP A 73 -4.26 1.38 -25.66
CA ASP A 73 -5.60 1.21 -26.29
C ASP A 73 -6.74 1.74 -25.41
#